data_AF-A0A3N5UTB6-F1
#
_entry.id   AF-A0A3N5UTB6-F1
#
_cell.length_a   1.000
_cell.length_b   1.000
_cell.length_c   1.000
_cell.angle_alpha   90.00
_cell.angle_beta   90.00
_cell.angle_gamma   90.00
#
_symmetry.space_group_name_H-M   'P 1'
#
loop_
_entity.id
_entity.type
_entity.pdbx_description
1 polymer ?
#
loop_
_entity_poly.entity_id
_entity_poly.type
_entity_poly.pdbx_seq_one_letter_code
_entity_poly.pdbx_strand_id
1 'polypeptide(L)'
;MAGSFLLIAILLLGQTAAQVDITSPADIIRGVPNDGDWPANESPNLAIDDDINTKFLHFKGQTQPTGFQVSPSTGSTIVTGLTLTTANDAPERDPVTFELSGSNAGIDGPYALIARGDVVDFAGATSWPRFTKNATPITFPNKEAYMHYQLVFMRVRDAAGANSMQIAEVELLGSAAGVLPPEETPDEPGTQLGDGSVVISEFMAVNENGFSTTVEGKTVYSDWIEIHNAGAGAVSLGGWYLTDDPDDLTKWALPAVQIAAGGFLVVFASGIEQADHPENWPYRDPRGYYHANFNLHGDGEYLALVAPDLQVACEYASYAGGEDVVGFPPQRADLSYGLYGNQEQYFAPPTPGGANAPGYASISQEPVFSREGGTFFGYFLLELSSPNPAAEIYWTVDGQVPTLSSPKYTGPFPVVGTREVLARACEPGKAPSAVVSRTYIALANDVLSFNSNLPIVIVDTNRQGIGANLSRVTSVVIDTGEQGRAKITDPPDFAGRGGLKTRGKSTGNQAKHQYGFEVRD
;
A
#
# COMPACT_ATOMS: atom_id res chain seq x y z
N MET A 1 17.27 -4.46 -56.73
CA MET A 1 16.24 -5.11 -55.90
C MET A 1 16.24 -4.43 -54.55
N ALA A 2 15.32 -3.48 -54.35
CA ALA A 2 15.08 -2.86 -53.06
C ALA A 2 13.84 -3.55 -52.46
N GLY A 3 13.99 -4.14 -51.28
CA GLY A 3 12.89 -4.69 -50.48
C GLY A 3 12.67 -3.79 -49.28
N SER A 4 11.61 -2.99 -49.33
CA SER A 4 11.13 -2.14 -48.23
C SER A 4 10.41 -3.01 -47.22
N PHE A 5 10.84 -3.02 -45.96
CA PHE A 5 10.07 -3.60 -44.86
C PHE A 5 9.20 -2.50 -44.24
N LEU A 6 7.89 -2.62 -44.46
CA LEU A 6 6.86 -1.76 -43.90
C LEU A 6 6.65 -2.16 -42.42
N LEU A 7 7.05 -1.31 -41.49
CA LEU A 7 6.72 -1.44 -40.08
C LEU A 7 5.25 -1.02 -39.91
N ILE A 8 4.35 -1.98 -39.68
CA ILE A 8 2.96 -1.70 -39.29
C ILE A 8 2.98 -1.38 -37.81
N ALA A 9 2.95 -0.09 -37.47
CA ALA A 9 2.59 0.37 -36.13
C ALA A 9 1.08 0.18 -35.97
N ILE A 10 0.67 -0.85 -35.23
CA ILE A 10 -0.70 -0.95 -34.73
C ILE A 10 -0.78 0.04 -33.57
N LEU A 11 -1.35 1.21 -33.84
CA LEU A 11 -1.76 2.16 -32.82
C LEU A 11 -2.95 1.50 -32.08
N LEU A 12 -2.70 0.81 -30.97
CA LEU A 12 -3.76 0.52 -30.01
C LEU A 12 -4.13 1.84 -29.35
N LEU A 13 -5.16 2.50 -29.89
CA LEU A 13 -5.93 3.48 -29.14
C LEU A 13 -6.55 2.70 -27.97
N GLY A 14 -5.98 2.87 -26.77
CA GLY A 14 -6.61 2.41 -25.54
C GLY A 14 -7.98 3.08 -25.42
N GLN A 15 -9.05 2.32 -25.64
CA GLN A 15 -10.37 2.74 -25.23
C GLN A 15 -10.39 2.72 -23.70
N THR A 16 -10.64 3.88 -23.11
CA THR A 16 -11.04 4.03 -21.71
C THR A 16 -12.27 3.13 -21.48
N ALA A 17 -12.27 2.28 -20.44
CA ALA A 17 -13.52 1.65 -20.00
C ALA A 17 -14.09 2.51 -18.88
N ALA A 18 -15.35 2.90 -19.01
CA ALA A 18 -16.04 3.75 -18.04
C ALA A 18 -16.30 2.98 -16.72
N GLN A 19 -16.61 3.70 -15.62
CA GLN A 19 -17.43 3.12 -14.56
C GLN A 19 -18.71 2.58 -15.19
N VAL A 20 -18.94 1.27 -15.08
CA VAL A 20 -20.11 0.62 -15.67
C VAL A 20 -21.08 0.33 -14.53
N ASP A 21 -22.37 0.52 -14.79
CA ASP A 21 -23.38 0.00 -13.89
C ASP A 21 -23.28 -1.54 -13.86
N ILE A 22 -23.02 -2.06 -12.66
CA ILE A 22 -22.89 -3.50 -12.43
C ILE A 22 -24.24 -4.15 -12.08
N THR A 23 -25.29 -3.35 -11.84
CA THR A 23 -26.64 -3.86 -11.64
C THR A 23 -27.31 -4.20 -12.95
N SER A 24 -28.28 -5.11 -12.89
CA SER A 24 -29.09 -5.51 -14.03
C SER A 24 -30.53 -5.77 -13.58
N PRO A 25 -31.53 -5.52 -14.44
CA PRO A 25 -32.93 -5.88 -14.18
C PRO A 25 -33.14 -7.39 -13.93
N ALA A 26 -32.17 -8.22 -14.28
CA ALA A 26 -32.19 -9.67 -14.06
C ALA A 26 -31.56 -10.11 -12.73
N ASP A 27 -30.98 -9.19 -11.95
CA ASP A 27 -30.28 -9.53 -10.72
C ASP A 27 -31.22 -10.00 -9.63
N ILE A 28 -30.70 -10.85 -8.73
CA ILE A 28 -31.45 -11.28 -7.56
C ILE A 28 -31.46 -10.11 -6.57
N ILE A 29 -32.64 -9.52 -6.36
CA ILE A 29 -32.84 -8.41 -5.44
C ILE A 29 -33.99 -8.68 -4.48
N ARG A 30 -33.89 -8.11 -3.26
CA ARG A 30 -34.95 -8.14 -2.24
C ARG A 30 -34.88 -6.91 -1.36
N GLY A 31 -36.01 -6.56 -0.75
CA GLY A 31 -36.13 -5.37 0.09
C GLY A 31 -35.37 -5.51 1.41
N VAL A 32 -35.02 -4.37 1.99
CA VAL A 32 -34.49 -4.25 3.34
C VAL A 32 -35.38 -3.29 4.13
N PRO A 33 -36.00 -3.73 5.23
CA PRO A 33 -36.17 -5.14 5.61
C PRO A 33 -36.89 -5.97 4.55
N ASN A 34 -36.64 -7.28 4.50
CA ASN A 34 -37.31 -8.16 3.55
C ASN A 34 -38.68 -8.63 4.09
N ASP A 35 -39.58 -7.70 4.31
CA ASP A 35 -40.87 -7.93 4.99
C ASP A 35 -42.10 -7.78 4.07
N GLY A 36 -41.90 -7.40 2.81
CA GLY A 36 -42.98 -7.24 1.84
C GLY A 36 -43.77 -5.94 2.02
N ASP A 37 -43.30 -4.98 2.81
CA ASP A 37 -44.01 -3.74 3.11
C ASP A 37 -43.78 -2.66 2.02
N TRP A 38 -44.21 -3.04 0.81
CA TRP A 38 -44.19 -2.24 -0.42
C TRP A 38 -45.41 -2.60 -1.31
N PRO A 39 -45.88 -1.67 -2.17
CA PRO A 39 -46.95 -1.98 -3.12
C PRO A 39 -46.55 -3.09 -4.10
N ALA A 40 -47.52 -3.90 -4.54
CA ALA A 40 -47.26 -5.01 -5.46
C ALA A 40 -46.61 -4.58 -6.79
N ASN A 41 -46.88 -3.35 -7.24
CA ASN A 41 -46.33 -2.78 -8.47
C ASN A 41 -45.17 -1.81 -8.22
N GLU A 42 -44.60 -1.77 -7.00
CA GLU A 42 -43.49 -0.90 -6.59
C GLU A 42 -42.45 -1.69 -5.79
N SER A 43 -42.19 -2.91 -6.24
CA SER A 43 -41.29 -3.87 -5.57
C SER A 43 -39.81 -3.50 -5.69
N PRO A 44 -38.92 -4.10 -4.87
CA PRO A 44 -37.47 -3.85 -4.93
C PRO A 44 -36.83 -4.01 -6.32
N ASN A 45 -37.40 -4.86 -7.19
CA ASN A 45 -36.91 -5.03 -8.56
C ASN A 45 -36.91 -3.73 -9.36
N LEU A 46 -37.82 -2.78 -9.05
CA LEU A 46 -37.95 -1.50 -9.74
C LEU A 46 -36.98 -0.43 -9.20
N ALA A 47 -35.93 -0.86 -8.49
CA ALA A 47 -34.83 0.02 -8.09
C ALA A 47 -33.61 -0.14 -9.01
N ILE A 48 -33.59 -1.14 -9.87
CA ILE A 48 -32.46 -1.51 -10.76
C ILE A 48 -32.99 -1.99 -12.13
N ASP A 49 -34.16 -1.49 -12.56
CA ASP A 49 -34.86 -2.00 -13.75
C ASP A 49 -34.54 -1.23 -15.04
N ASP A 50 -33.58 -0.30 -14.99
CA ASP A 50 -33.20 0.63 -16.04
C ASP A 50 -34.37 1.53 -16.53
N ASP A 51 -35.47 1.66 -15.77
CA ASP A 51 -36.62 2.48 -16.13
C ASP A 51 -36.93 3.55 -15.07
N ILE A 52 -36.46 4.78 -15.34
CA ILE A 52 -36.72 5.93 -14.48
C ILE A 52 -38.22 6.24 -14.24
N ASN A 53 -39.14 5.66 -15.03
CA ASN A 53 -40.58 5.89 -14.89
C ASN A 53 -41.26 4.93 -13.90
N THR A 54 -40.56 3.89 -13.44
CA THR A 54 -41.00 3.01 -12.36
C THR A 54 -40.38 3.47 -11.04
N LYS A 55 -40.72 2.81 -9.93
CA LYS A 55 -40.09 3.10 -8.64
C LYS A 55 -40.18 1.92 -7.68
N PHE A 56 -39.17 1.80 -6.84
CA PHE A 56 -39.25 1.07 -5.59
C PHE A 56 -39.72 2.01 -4.47
N LEU A 57 -40.69 1.55 -3.68
CA LEU A 57 -41.18 2.25 -2.50
C LEU A 57 -41.19 1.31 -1.31
N HIS A 58 -40.79 1.77 -0.13
CA HIS A 58 -40.93 1.01 1.11
C HIS A 58 -41.62 1.85 2.18
N PHE A 59 -42.76 1.37 2.70
CA PHE A 59 -43.61 2.13 3.64
C PHE A 59 -42.91 2.51 4.95
N LYS A 60 -41.86 1.78 5.33
CA LYS A 60 -41.15 2.02 6.59
C LYS A 60 -40.10 3.12 6.52
N GLY A 61 -39.79 3.65 5.34
CA GLY A 61 -38.71 4.62 5.15
C GLY A 61 -38.85 5.93 5.93
N GLN A 62 -40.06 6.25 6.41
CA GLN A 62 -40.29 7.36 7.35
C GLN A 62 -39.75 7.04 8.76
N THR A 63 -39.92 5.79 9.19
CA THR A 63 -39.77 5.38 10.60
C THR A 63 -38.47 4.63 10.89
N GLN A 64 -37.81 4.10 9.86
CA GLN A 64 -36.60 3.31 9.97
C GLN A 64 -35.85 3.24 8.64
N PRO A 65 -34.57 2.83 8.64
CA PRO A 65 -33.82 2.61 7.42
C PRO A 65 -34.47 1.57 6.52
N THR A 66 -34.49 1.84 5.22
CA THR A 66 -35.03 0.95 4.19
C THR A 66 -34.20 0.98 2.94
N GLY A 67 -34.17 -0.11 2.18
CA GLY A 67 -33.42 -0.19 0.93
C GLY A 67 -33.54 -1.57 0.32
N PHE A 68 -32.45 -2.10 -0.22
CA PHE A 68 -32.43 -3.42 -0.84
C PHE A 68 -31.08 -4.12 -0.71
N GLN A 69 -31.12 -5.43 -0.94
CA GLN A 69 -29.94 -6.26 -1.16
C GLN A 69 -29.98 -6.80 -2.58
N VAL A 70 -28.84 -6.78 -3.26
CA VAL A 70 -28.71 -7.24 -4.64
C VAL A 70 -27.53 -8.19 -4.78
N SER A 71 -27.68 -9.20 -5.64
CA SER A 71 -26.60 -10.08 -6.07
C SER A 71 -26.38 -9.88 -7.57
N PRO A 72 -25.34 -9.11 -7.95
CA PRO A 72 -25.02 -8.88 -9.35
C PRO A 72 -24.84 -10.20 -10.09
N SER A 73 -25.57 -10.38 -11.19
CA SER A 73 -25.48 -11.57 -12.06
C SER A 73 -24.12 -11.68 -12.76
N THR A 74 -23.37 -10.58 -12.81
CA THR A 74 -21.98 -10.50 -13.26
C THR A 74 -20.98 -11.19 -12.32
N GLY A 75 -21.42 -11.58 -11.11
CA GLY A 75 -20.61 -12.29 -10.13
C GLY A 75 -19.98 -11.35 -9.10
N SER A 76 -18.78 -11.67 -8.63
CA SER A 76 -18.08 -10.81 -7.68
C SER A 76 -17.61 -9.53 -8.38
N THR A 77 -17.93 -8.39 -7.81
CA THR A 77 -17.64 -7.05 -8.36
C THR A 77 -16.97 -6.18 -7.31
N ILE A 78 -16.35 -5.07 -7.71
CA ILE A 78 -15.91 -3.99 -6.82
C ILE A 78 -16.78 -2.77 -7.14
N VAL A 79 -17.67 -2.40 -6.22
CA VAL A 79 -18.51 -1.20 -6.35
C VAL A 79 -17.77 -0.02 -5.73
N THR A 80 -17.54 1.03 -6.51
CA THR A 80 -16.81 2.26 -6.11
C THR A 80 -17.65 3.53 -6.25
N GLY A 81 -18.90 3.38 -6.71
CA GLY A 81 -19.84 4.46 -6.70
C GLY A 81 -21.27 3.98 -6.84
N LEU A 82 -22.20 4.93 -6.81
CA LEU A 82 -23.59 4.70 -7.14
C LEU A 82 -24.25 5.97 -7.69
N THR A 83 -25.26 5.79 -8.53
CA THR A 83 -26.17 6.85 -8.94
C THR A 83 -27.57 6.56 -8.42
N LEU A 84 -28.35 7.63 -8.21
CA LEU A 84 -29.69 7.58 -7.64
C LEU A 84 -30.59 8.50 -8.46
N THR A 85 -31.78 8.03 -8.81
CA THR A 85 -32.78 8.80 -9.55
C THR A 85 -34.05 8.97 -8.71
N THR A 86 -34.51 10.22 -8.57
CA THR A 86 -35.73 10.54 -7.82
C THR A 86 -36.98 9.96 -8.49
N ALA A 87 -37.92 9.45 -7.69
CA ALA A 87 -39.19 8.91 -8.19
C ALA A 87 -40.19 10.01 -8.59
N ASN A 88 -41.49 9.72 -8.62
CA ASN A 88 -42.52 10.65 -9.10
C ASN A 88 -43.42 11.31 -8.03
N ASP A 89 -43.56 10.72 -6.84
CA ASP A 89 -44.66 11.17 -5.93
C ASP A 89 -44.37 12.47 -5.16
N ALA A 90 -43.30 12.50 -4.35
CA ALA A 90 -43.19 13.41 -3.22
C ALA A 90 -41.73 13.59 -2.78
N PRO A 91 -41.15 14.80 -2.84
CA PRO A 91 -39.76 15.04 -2.46
C PRO A 91 -39.40 14.67 -1.02
N GLU A 92 -40.35 14.72 -0.09
CA GLU A 92 -40.15 14.42 1.33
C GLU A 92 -39.66 12.99 1.57
N ARG A 93 -39.99 12.08 0.63
CA ARG A 93 -39.67 10.64 0.67
C ARG A 93 -38.35 10.29 0.01
N ASP A 94 -37.67 11.26 -0.61
CA ASP A 94 -36.40 11.02 -1.30
C ASP A 94 -35.31 10.66 -0.28
N PRO A 95 -34.49 9.63 -0.54
CA PRO A 95 -33.43 9.25 0.38
C PRO A 95 -32.34 10.32 0.41
N VAL A 96 -31.94 10.76 1.62
CA VAL A 96 -30.92 11.81 1.78
C VAL A 96 -29.63 11.33 2.42
N THR A 97 -29.62 10.11 2.95
CA THR A 97 -28.42 9.44 3.45
C THR A 97 -28.45 7.96 3.11
N PHE A 98 -27.28 7.36 2.93
CA PHE A 98 -27.14 5.96 2.58
C PHE A 98 -26.04 5.26 3.39
N GLU A 99 -26.17 3.94 3.49
CA GLU A 99 -25.12 3.00 3.85
C GLU A 99 -25.06 1.90 2.79
N LEU A 100 -23.89 1.74 2.16
CA LEU A 100 -23.59 0.64 1.26
C LEU A 100 -22.65 -0.34 1.97
N SER A 101 -22.98 -1.63 1.92
CA SER A 101 -22.19 -2.70 2.51
C SER A 101 -22.09 -3.90 1.55
N GLY A 102 -21.05 -4.72 1.69
CA GLY A 102 -20.81 -5.90 0.85
C GLY A 102 -20.74 -7.21 1.64
N SER A 103 -21.07 -8.34 1.01
CA SER A 103 -20.91 -9.68 1.57
C SER A 103 -20.44 -10.71 0.54
N ASN A 104 -19.61 -11.64 0.99
CA ASN A 104 -19.19 -12.84 0.25
C ASN A 104 -19.74 -14.14 0.89
N ALA A 105 -20.53 -14.04 1.96
CA ALA A 105 -21.09 -15.21 2.65
C ALA A 105 -22.46 -15.63 2.08
N GLY A 106 -23.28 -14.65 1.68
CA GLY A 106 -24.61 -14.85 1.12
C GLY A 106 -25.39 -13.53 1.09
N ILE A 107 -26.52 -13.50 0.39
CA ILE A 107 -27.39 -12.30 0.33
C ILE A 107 -27.97 -11.93 1.71
N ASP A 108 -27.99 -12.85 2.68
CA ASP A 108 -28.37 -12.60 4.09
C ASP A 108 -27.23 -12.01 4.95
N GLY A 109 -26.03 -11.84 4.37
CA GLY A 109 -24.85 -11.38 5.09
C GLY A 109 -24.07 -12.50 5.80
N PRO A 110 -23.19 -12.15 6.76
CA PRO A 110 -22.97 -10.82 7.32
C PRO A 110 -22.41 -9.82 6.30
N TYR A 111 -22.70 -8.54 6.51
CA TYR A 111 -22.28 -7.44 5.64
C TYR A 111 -21.17 -6.61 6.27
N ALA A 112 -20.14 -6.28 5.48
CA ALA A 112 -19.08 -5.35 5.82
C ALA A 112 -19.39 -3.99 5.21
N LEU A 113 -19.28 -2.92 6.01
CA LEU A 113 -19.55 -1.56 5.55
C LEU A 113 -18.51 -1.14 4.49
N ILE A 114 -19.01 -0.64 3.35
CA ILE A 114 -18.18 -0.08 2.28
C ILE A 114 -18.16 1.45 2.39
N ALA A 115 -19.35 2.05 2.42
CA ALA A 115 -19.49 3.50 2.41
C ALA A 115 -20.76 3.93 3.13
N ARG A 116 -20.74 5.14 3.68
CA ARG A 116 -21.93 5.84 4.16
C ARG A 116 -21.79 7.32 3.90
N GLY A 117 -22.89 8.01 3.71
CA GLY A 117 -22.84 9.44 3.49
C GLY A 117 -24.19 10.05 3.11
N ASP A 118 -24.12 11.32 2.73
CA ASP A 118 -25.27 12.10 2.28
C ASP A 118 -25.46 11.93 0.78
N VAL A 119 -26.72 11.92 0.34
CA VAL A 119 -27.11 12.12 -1.05
C VAL A 119 -27.27 13.62 -1.24
N VAL A 120 -26.17 14.33 -1.47
CA VAL A 120 -26.10 15.81 -1.41
C VAL A 120 -27.16 16.48 -2.27
N ASP A 121 -27.36 16.01 -3.50
CA ASP A 121 -28.39 16.50 -4.42
C ASP A 121 -29.81 16.37 -3.83
N PHE A 122 -30.08 15.27 -3.14
CA PHE A 122 -31.37 15.03 -2.52
C PHE A 122 -31.46 15.67 -1.13
N ALA A 123 -30.35 16.11 -0.52
CA ALA A 123 -30.34 16.74 0.79
C ALA A 123 -30.44 18.27 0.75
N GLY A 124 -30.27 18.89 -0.43
CA GLY A 124 -30.26 20.34 -0.61
C GLY A 124 -31.54 21.04 -0.15
N ALA A 125 -31.44 22.34 0.16
CA ALA A 125 -32.58 23.14 0.65
C ALA A 125 -33.75 23.23 -0.35
N THR A 126 -33.47 23.13 -1.65
CA THR A 126 -34.49 22.99 -2.70
C THR A 126 -34.64 21.50 -3.03
N SER A 127 -35.87 21.04 -3.25
CA SER A 127 -36.11 19.67 -3.68
C SER A 127 -35.42 19.39 -5.02
N TRP A 128 -34.73 18.25 -5.13
CA TRP A 128 -34.17 17.80 -6.39
C TRP A 128 -35.29 17.55 -7.41
N PRO A 129 -35.08 17.83 -8.71
CA PRO A 129 -36.10 17.57 -9.73
C PRO A 129 -36.51 16.10 -9.74
N ARG A 130 -37.78 15.82 -10.11
CA ARG A 130 -38.32 14.44 -10.20
C ARG A 130 -37.75 13.72 -11.43
N PHE A 131 -37.69 12.39 -11.41
CA PHE A 131 -37.15 11.57 -12.49
C PHE A 131 -35.72 11.97 -12.90
N THR A 132 -34.97 12.51 -11.95
CA THR A 132 -33.68 13.12 -12.24
C THR A 132 -32.61 12.41 -11.42
N LYS A 133 -31.65 11.83 -12.14
CA LYS A 133 -30.43 11.26 -11.58
C LYS A 133 -29.66 12.36 -10.83
N ASN A 134 -28.95 12.00 -9.77
CA ASN A 134 -27.97 12.89 -9.16
C ASN A 134 -26.98 13.43 -10.22
N ALA A 135 -26.59 14.69 -10.10
CA ALA A 135 -25.79 15.39 -11.09
C ALA A 135 -24.39 14.78 -11.22
N THR A 136 -23.83 14.32 -10.09
CA THR A 136 -22.55 13.63 -10.05
C THR A 136 -22.73 12.31 -9.31
N PRO A 137 -22.25 11.18 -9.85
CA PRO A 137 -22.23 9.92 -9.14
C PRO A 137 -21.61 10.07 -7.75
N ILE A 138 -22.19 9.38 -6.77
CA ILE A 138 -21.61 9.33 -5.43
C ILE A 138 -20.49 8.31 -5.51
N THR A 139 -19.25 8.74 -5.30
CA THR A 139 -18.07 7.87 -5.34
C THR A 139 -17.50 7.66 -3.94
N PHE A 140 -16.93 6.47 -3.71
CA PHE A 140 -16.32 6.10 -2.44
C PHE A 140 -15.21 5.07 -2.65
N PRO A 141 -14.20 5.04 -1.78
CA PRO A 141 -13.15 4.05 -1.87
C PRO A 141 -13.71 2.67 -1.53
N ASN A 142 -13.53 1.72 -2.43
CA ASN A 142 -13.73 0.30 -2.16
C ASN A 142 -12.69 -0.50 -2.93
N LYS A 143 -12.00 -1.41 -2.23
CA LYS A 143 -10.97 -2.28 -2.80
C LYS A 143 -11.35 -3.76 -2.66
N GLU A 144 -12.46 -4.05 -1.97
CA GLU A 144 -12.94 -5.40 -1.74
C GLU A 144 -14.04 -5.74 -2.73
N ALA A 145 -13.89 -6.91 -3.35
CA ALA A 145 -14.90 -7.45 -4.23
C ALA A 145 -15.95 -8.21 -3.43
N TYR A 146 -17.23 -7.99 -3.72
CA TYR A 146 -18.34 -8.65 -3.04
C TYR A 146 -19.28 -9.34 -4.03
N MET A 147 -19.85 -10.47 -3.63
CA MET A 147 -20.89 -11.17 -4.39
C MET A 147 -22.29 -10.63 -4.13
N HIS A 148 -22.48 -9.92 -3.01
CA HIS A 148 -23.76 -9.36 -2.58
C HIS A 148 -23.53 -7.95 -2.03
N TYR A 149 -24.45 -7.03 -2.35
CA TYR A 149 -24.46 -5.68 -1.80
C TYR A 149 -25.75 -5.43 -1.03
N GLN A 150 -25.66 -4.56 -0.03
CA GLN A 150 -26.79 -4.01 0.69
C GLN A 150 -26.68 -2.49 0.65
N LEU A 151 -27.64 -1.85 -0.01
CA LEU A 151 -27.81 -0.40 0.03
C LEU A 151 -29.02 -0.08 0.92
N VAL A 152 -28.78 0.65 2.01
CA VAL A 152 -29.84 1.10 2.92
C VAL A 152 -29.87 2.61 2.94
N PHE A 153 -31.04 3.18 2.73
CA PHE A 153 -31.27 4.60 2.95
C PHE A 153 -31.63 4.84 4.40
N MET A 154 -30.77 5.56 5.12
CA MET A 154 -30.90 5.70 6.57
C MET A 154 -31.95 6.74 6.93
N ARG A 155 -32.16 7.74 6.06
CA ARG A 155 -33.12 8.84 6.24
C ARG A 155 -33.70 9.29 4.91
N VAL A 156 -34.95 9.76 4.95
CA VAL A 156 -35.59 10.51 3.88
C VAL A 156 -35.51 12.02 4.14
N ARG A 157 -35.72 12.83 3.10
CA ARG A 157 -35.57 14.30 3.13
C ARG A 157 -36.35 14.96 4.27
N ASP A 158 -37.61 14.58 4.43
CA ASP A 158 -38.46 15.08 5.51
C ASP A 158 -39.31 13.94 6.09
N ALA A 159 -38.84 13.34 7.18
CA ALA A 159 -39.55 12.27 7.87
C ALA A 159 -40.89 12.72 8.49
N ALA A 160 -41.12 14.01 8.72
CA ALA A 160 -42.41 14.49 9.23
C ALA A 160 -43.48 14.55 8.11
N GLY A 161 -43.06 14.87 6.88
CA GLY A 161 -43.91 14.92 5.68
C GLY A 161 -43.97 13.61 4.88
N ALA A 162 -43.00 12.71 5.07
CA ALA A 162 -42.97 11.41 4.42
C ALA A 162 -43.85 10.37 5.13
N ASN A 163 -44.22 9.34 4.39
CA ASN A 163 -44.87 8.12 4.90
C ASN A 163 -44.23 6.84 4.32
N SER A 164 -43.12 6.99 3.58
CA SER A 164 -42.34 5.93 2.94
C SER A 164 -41.01 6.49 2.42
N MET A 165 -40.10 5.60 2.02
CA MET A 165 -38.96 5.93 1.14
C MET A 165 -39.35 5.57 -0.30
N GLN A 166 -38.86 6.33 -1.29
CA GLN A 166 -38.99 5.98 -2.70
C GLN A 166 -37.74 6.29 -3.50
N ILE A 167 -37.49 5.50 -4.55
CA ILE A 167 -36.42 5.72 -5.52
C ILE A 167 -36.87 5.18 -6.88
N ALA A 168 -36.59 5.92 -7.96
CA ALA A 168 -36.89 5.44 -9.32
C ALA A 168 -35.84 4.44 -9.79
N GLU A 169 -34.56 4.77 -9.61
CA GLU A 169 -33.48 3.92 -10.10
C GLU A 169 -32.21 4.10 -9.27
N VAL A 170 -31.46 3.02 -9.14
CA VAL A 170 -30.14 2.93 -8.50
C VAL A 170 -29.21 2.17 -9.41
N GLU A 171 -28.08 2.78 -9.76
CA GLU A 171 -26.99 2.10 -10.45
C GLU A 171 -25.86 1.92 -9.45
N LEU A 172 -25.31 0.71 -9.33
CA LEU A 172 -24.07 0.50 -8.58
C LEU A 172 -22.92 0.56 -9.57
N LEU A 173 -22.06 1.56 -9.44
CA LEU A 173 -20.96 1.77 -10.36
C LEU A 173 -19.74 0.99 -9.90
N GLY A 174 -19.18 0.17 -10.80
CA GLY A 174 -18.07 -0.69 -10.43
C GLY A 174 -17.50 -1.50 -11.59
N SER A 175 -16.80 -2.58 -11.24
CA SER A 175 -16.25 -3.53 -12.21
C SER A 175 -16.27 -4.97 -11.68
N ALA A 176 -16.09 -5.94 -12.58
CA ALA A 176 -15.91 -7.35 -12.19
C ALA A 176 -14.59 -7.57 -11.44
N ALA A 177 -14.59 -8.50 -10.48
CA ALA A 177 -13.40 -8.88 -9.72
C ALA A 177 -12.24 -9.29 -10.66
N GLY A 178 -11.07 -8.68 -10.48
CA GLY A 178 -9.87 -8.94 -11.29
C GLY A 178 -9.72 -8.08 -12.55
N VAL A 179 -10.70 -7.24 -12.87
CA VAL A 179 -10.57 -6.12 -13.82
C VAL A 179 -10.86 -4.86 -13.02
N LEU A 180 -9.83 -4.16 -12.55
CA LEU A 180 -10.06 -2.81 -12.02
C LEU A 180 -10.68 -1.96 -13.14
N PRO A 181 -11.70 -1.11 -12.85
CA PRO A 181 -12.17 -0.17 -13.84
C PRO A 181 -10.99 0.71 -14.27
N PRO A 182 -10.89 1.09 -15.56
CA PRO A 182 -9.88 2.03 -16.01
C PRO A 182 -9.95 3.32 -15.22
N GLU A 183 -8.80 3.63 -14.64
CA GLU A 183 -8.45 4.88 -14.00
C GLU A 183 -8.89 6.04 -14.92
N GLU A 184 -9.68 6.98 -14.39
CA GLU A 184 -10.02 8.19 -15.11
C GLU A 184 -8.75 8.92 -15.55
N THR A 185 -8.68 9.30 -16.82
CA THR A 185 -7.73 10.30 -17.29
C THR A 185 -8.00 11.62 -16.56
N PRO A 186 -6.96 12.32 -16.07
CA PRO A 186 -7.15 13.50 -15.24
C PRO A 186 -7.55 14.69 -16.13
N ASP A 187 -8.85 14.95 -16.27
CA ASP A 187 -9.39 16.22 -16.79
C ASP A 187 -10.90 16.32 -16.44
N GLU A 188 -11.23 16.54 -15.16
CA GLU A 188 -12.24 17.48 -14.61
C GLU A 188 -12.47 17.20 -13.10
N PRO A 189 -12.80 18.23 -12.30
CA PRO A 189 -12.38 18.33 -10.91
C PRO A 189 -13.29 17.55 -9.95
N GLY A 190 -12.94 16.29 -9.71
CA GLY A 190 -13.28 15.62 -8.46
C GLY A 190 -12.63 16.39 -7.32
N THR A 191 -13.40 16.71 -6.28
CA THR A 191 -13.04 17.57 -5.14
C THR A 191 -11.60 17.33 -4.67
N GLN A 192 -10.70 18.19 -5.15
CA GLN A 192 -9.36 18.28 -4.60
C GLN A 192 -9.48 18.70 -3.14
N LEU A 193 -8.67 18.13 -2.26
CA LEU A 193 -8.19 18.88 -1.11
C LEU A 193 -7.45 20.10 -1.69
N GLY A 194 -8.19 21.20 -1.88
CA GLY A 194 -7.78 22.51 -2.39
C GLY A 194 -6.94 22.52 -3.68
N ASP A 195 -7.47 23.08 -4.77
CA ASP A 195 -6.70 23.44 -5.99
C ASP A 195 -5.67 24.58 -5.78
N GLY A 196 -5.18 24.75 -4.54
CA GLY A 196 -4.28 25.81 -4.12
C GLY A 196 -3.37 25.47 -2.93
N SER A 197 -3.25 24.22 -2.47
CA SER A 197 -2.43 23.89 -1.28
C SER A 197 -1.03 23.34 -1.60
N VAL A 198 -0.07 23.71 -0.76
CA VAL A 198 1.24 23.04 -0.65
C VAL A 198 1.07 21.82 0.23
N VAL A 199 1.55 20.66 -0.20
CA VAL A 199 1.35 19.36 0.47
C VAL A 199 2.66 18.58 0.59
N ILE A 200 2.67 17.56 1.44
CA ILE A 200 3.70 16.51 1.41
C ILE A 200 3.25 15.47 0.39
N SER A 201 3.89 15.43 -0.78
CA SER A 201 3.51 14.55 -1.89
C SER A 201 4.08 13.15 -1.76
N GLU A 202 5.30 13.00 -1.24
CA GLU A 202 5.99 11.73 -1.15
C GLU A 202 7.04 11.78 -0.04
N PHE A 203 7.31 10.68 0.64
CA PHE A 203 8.40 10.56 1.60
C PHE A 203 8.88 9.10 1.69
N MET A 204 10.05 8.90 2.27
CA MET A 204 10.61 7.56 2.50
C MET A 204 11.32 7.56 3.85
N ALA A 205 10.80 6.77 4.80
CA ALA A 205 11.34 6.63 6.16
C ALA A 205 12.33 5.47 6.33
N VAL A 206 12.53 4.66 5.28
CA VAL A 206 13.53 3.59 5.26
C VAL A 206 14.23 3.62 3.90
N ASN A 207 15.30 4.39 3.79
CA ASN A 207 16.08 4.55 2.57
C ASN A 207 17.44 3.85 2.71
N GLU A 208 17.62 2.71 2.05
CA GLU A 208 18.86 1.92 2.20
C GLU A 208 19.81 2.11 1.01
N ASN A 209 19.24 2.17 -0.20
CA ASN A 209 20.02 2.24 -1.43
C ASN A 209 19.37 3.08 -2.53
N GLY A 210 18.21 3.69 -2.27
CA GLY A 210 17.47 4.55 -3.18
C GLY A 210 18.09 5.93 -3.40
N PHE A 211 17.35 6.98 -3.03
CA PHE A 211 17.73 8.37 -3.31
C PHE A 211 18.78 8.87 -2.32
N SER A 212 19.98 9.18 -2.80
CA SER A 212 21.12 9.51 -1.93
C SER A 212 21.51 10.98 -2.01
N THR A 213 22.14 11.46 -0.93
CA THR A 213 22.86 12.74 -0.94
C THR A 213 24.27 12.65 -0.34
N THR A 214 24.93 13.78 -0.14
CA THR A 214 26.31 13.88 0.35
C THR A 214 26.37 14.76 1.59
N VAL A 215 26.65 14.15 2.75
CA VAL A 215 26.90 14.85 4.01
C VAL A 215 28.38 14.64 4.38
N GLU A 216 29.09 15.74 4.66
CA GLU A 216 30.52 15.73 5.01
C GLU A 216 31.41 14.91 4.04
N GLY A 217 31.09 14.96 2.75
CA GLY A 217 31.85 14.24 1.72
C GLY A 217 31.59 12.73 1.65
N LYS A 218 30.58 12.21 2.37
CA LYS A 218 30.14 10.81 2.33
C LYS A 218 28.77 10.71 1.69
N THR A 219 28.56 9.67 0.87
CA THR A 219 27.22 9.32 0.39
C THR A 219 26.39 8.81 1.56
N VAL A 220 25.20 9.37 1.72
CA VAL A 220 24.22 8.96 2.73
C VAL A 220 22.86 8.71 2.09
N TYR A 221 22.11 7.78 2.65
CA TYR A 221 20.74 7.43 2.29
C TYR A 221 19.86 7.78 3.48
N SER A 222 19.64 9.07 3.71
CA SER A 222 18.74 9.51 4.78
C SER A 222 17.30 9.43 4.31
N ASP A 223 16.39 9.41 5.26
CA ASP A 223 14.98 9.59 5.01
C ASP A 223 14.76 10.91 4.28
N TRP A 224 13.71 11.00 3.48
CA TRP A 224 13.41 12.22 2.75
C TRP A 224 11.91 12.47 2.67
N ILE A 225 11.57 13.74 2.56
CA ILE A 225 10.23 14.30 2.49
C ILE A 225 10.18 15.20 1.26
N GLU A 226 9.19 15.01 0.42
CA GLU A 226 8.91 15.84 -0.74
C GLU A 226 7.71 16.74 -0.49
N ILE A 227 7.92 18.02 -0.72
CA ILE A 227 6.89 19.05 -0.68
C ILE A 227 6.53 19.42 -2.12
N HIS A 228 5.24 19.36 -2.43
CA HIS A 228 4.69 19.73 -3.74
C HIS A 228 3.80 20.95 -3.62
N ASN A 229 4.00 21.92 -4.51
CA ASN A 229 3.07 23.01 -4.71
C ASN A 229 2.04 22.64 -5.78
N ALA A 230 0.89 22.12 -5.35
CA ALA A 230 -0.20 21.74 -6.26
C ALA A 230 -1.00 22.94 -6.80
N GLY A 231 -0.74 24.15 -6.29
CA GLY A 231 -1.45 25.36 -6.68
C GLY A 231 -0.98 25.95 -8.02
N ALA A 232 -1.80 26.85 -8.57
CA ALA A 232 -1.55 27.51 -9.86
C ALA A 232 -0.50 28.65 -9.82
N GLY A 233 0.00 29.02 -8.63
CA GLY A 233 0.95 30.12 -8.44
C GLY A 233 2.22 29.67 -7.72
N ALA A 234 3.30 30.42 -7.86
CA ALA A 234 4.52 30.17 -7.07
C ALA A 234 4.28 30.49 -5.58
N VAL A 235 4.77 29.63 -4.70
CA VAL A 235 4.65 29.77 -3.24
C VAL A 235 6.02 29.86 -2.59
N SER A 236 6.16 30.77 -1.62
CA SER A 236 7.32 30.81 -0.74
C SER A 236 7.08 29.94 0.48
N LEU A 237 8.05 29.09 0.83
CA LEU A 237 8.02 28.30 2.06
C LEU A 237 8.53 29.07 3.30
N GLY A 238 8.77 30.39 3.18
CA GLY A 238 9.16 31.20 4.34
C GLY A 238 8.07 31.20 5.41
N GLY A 239 8.42 30.76 6.62
CA GLY A 239 7.48 30.66 7.75
C GLY A 239 6.65 29.38 7.78
N TRP A 240 6.87 28.44 6.87
CA TRP A 240 6.31 27.09 6.95
C TRP A 240 7.20 26.20 7.83
N TYR A 241 6.63 25.11 8.33
CA TYR A 241 7.34 24.15 9.17
C TYR A 241 7.08 22.70 8.73
N LEU A 242 8.08 21.83 8.91
CA LEU A 242 7.90 20.38 8.93
C LEU A 242 7.98 19.90 10.39
N THR A 243 7.19 18.89 10.72
CA THR A 243 7.24 18.24 12.02
C THR A 243 6.84 16.77 11.94
N ASP A 244 7.50 15.95 12.75
CA ASP A 244 7.15 14.57 13.13
C ASP A 244 6.55 14.50 14.55
N ASP A 245 6.36 15.65 15.20
CA ASP A 245 5.85 15.76 16.57
C ASP A 245 4.54 16.57 16.60
N PRO A 246 3.38 15.95 16.91
CA PRO A 246 2.11 16.67 16.98
C PRO A 246 2.05 17.69 18.12
N ASP A 247 2.92 17.57 19.13
CA ASP A 247 3.02 18.52 20.24
C ASP A 247 3.95 19.71 19.93
N ASP A 248 4.73 19.65 18.85
CA ASP A 248 5.58 20.75 18.34
C ASP A 248 5.36 20.97 16.83
N LEU A 249 4.34 21.75 16.48
CA LEU A 249 4.03 22.14 15.10
C LEU A 249 5.10 23.04 14.45
N THR A 250 6.10 23.50 15.21
CA THR A 250 7.14 24.42 14.73
C THR A 250 8.54 23.81 14.72
N LYS A 251 8.63 22.48 14.85
CA LYS A 251 9.87 21.74 15.07
C LYS A 251 11.00 22.08 14.11
N TRP A 252 10.72 22.11 12.80
CA TRP A 252 11.70 22.51 11.80
C TRP A 252 11.18 23.58 10.84
N ALA A 253 11.74 24.78 10.90
CA ALA A 253 11.39 25.88 10.01
C ALA A 253 11.98 25.67 8.61
N LEU A 254 11.12 25.71 7.59
CA LEU A 254 11.54 25.65 6.19
C LEU A 254 12.29 26.92 5.77
N PRO A 255 13.33 26.81 4.93
CA PRO A 255 13.95 27.98 4.31
C PRO A 255 12.95 28.67 3.37
N ALA A 256 13.14 29.99 3.15
CA ALA A 256 12.31 30.80 2.26
C ALA A 256 12.55 30.52 0.76
N VAL A 257 12.40 29.26 0.36
CA VAL A 257 12.53 28.78 -1.02
C VAL A 257 11.23 29.07 -1.76
N GLN A 258 11.37 29.44 -3.04
CA GLN A 258 10.23 29.59 -3.96
C GLN A 258 10.01 28.29 -4.70
N ILE A 259 8.80 27.74 -4.62
CA ILE A 259 8.38 26.59 -5.41
C ILE A 259 7.40 27.10 -6.47
N ALA A 260 7.72 26.90 -7.75
CA ALA A 260 6.82 27.24 -8.85
C ALA A 260 5.51 26.44 -8.77
N ALA A 261 4.48 26.86 -9.49
CA ALA A 261 3.26 26.06 -9.65
C ALA A 261 3.61 24.66 -10.21
N GLY A 262 3.11 23.60 -9.57
CA GLY A 262 3.45 22.21 -9.90
C GLY A 262 4.90 21.81 -9.59
N GLY A 263 5.64 22.64 -8.84
CA GLY A 263 7.03 22.40 -8.48
C GLY A 263 7.18 21.56 -7.20
N PHE A 264 8.36 20.98 -7.03
CA PHE A 264 8.70 20.08 -5.93
C PHE A 264 9.94 20.57 -5.17
N LEU A 265 10.01 20.26 -3.88
CA LEU A 265 11.20 20.41 -3.05
C LEU A 265 11.39 19.13 -2.24
N VAL A 266 12.56 18.50 -2.39
CA VAL A 266 12.97 17.37 -1.54
C VAL A 266 13.83 17.87 -0.38
N VAL A 267 13.46 17.47 0.83
CA VAL A 267 14.17 17.73 2.09
C VAL A 267 14.56 16.38 2.69
N PHE A 268 15.81 16.19 3.08
CA PHE A 268 16.22 15.00 3.80
C PHE A 268 15.90 15.13 5.30
N ALA A 269 15.24 14.15 5.89
CA ALA A 269 15.07 14.03 7.33
C ALA A 269 16.28 13.28 7.92
N SER A 270 17.38 14.00 8.15
CA SER A 270 18.67 13.43 8.54
C SER A 270 19.00 13.57 10.02
N GLY A 271 18.20 14.30 10.80
CA GLY A 271 18.52 14.58 12.20
C GLY A 271 19.67 15.58 12.39
N ILE A 272 20.03 16.36 11.36
CA ILE A 272 21.13 17.32 11.46
C ILE A 272 20.66 18.55 12.23
N GLU A 273 21.32 18.84 13.35
CA GLU A 273 20.95 19.93 14.23
C GLU A 273 21.69 21.23 13.89
N GLN A 274 21.10 22.38 14.27
CA GLN A 274 21.74 23.68 14.07
C GLN A 274 23.11 23.77 14.75
N ALA A 275 23.28 23.08 15.89
CA ALA A 275 24.53 23.08 16.63
C ALA A 275 25.68 22.41 15.87
N ASP A 276 25.38 21.49 14.94
CA ASP A 276 26.39 20.77 14.16
C ASP A 276 26.96 21.64 13.03
N HIS A 277 26.13 22.51 12.45
CA HIS A 277 26.48 23.38 11.31
C HIS A 277 25.89 24.81 11.43
N PRO A 278 26.27 25.59 12.45
CA PRO A 278 25.65 26.88 12.75
C PRO A 278 25.83 27.92 11.65
N GLU A 279 26.93 27.87 10.90
CA GLU A 279 27.23 28.77 9.78
C GLU A 279 26.44 28.46 8.49
N ASN A 280 25.80 27.29 8.42
CA ASN A 280 25.06 26.82 7.26
C ASN A 280 23.65 26.40 7.68
N TRP A 281 22.97 27.15 8.54
CA TRP A 281 21.63 26.79 9.02
C TRP A 281 20.50 27.51 8.24
N PRO A 282 19.41 26.82 7.82
CA PRO A 282 19.23 25.36 7.82
C PRO A 282 20.25 24.64 6.94
N TYR A 283 20.71 23.46 7.38
CA TYR A 283 21.76 22.72 6.67
C TYR A 283 21.39 22.45 5.22
N ARG A 284 22.21 22.96 4.32
CA ARG A 284 22.12 22.72 2.88
C ARG A 284 23.38 22.06 2.39
N ASP A 285 23.24 20.88 1.81
CA ASP A 285 24.37 20.10 1.34
C ASP A 285 24.96 20.64 0.02
N PRO A 286 26.14 20.14 -0.42
CA PRO A 286 26.75 20.56 -1.68
C PRO A 286 25.95 20.20 -2.95
N ARG A 287 25.00 19.26 -2.87
CA ARG A 287 24.09 18.89 -3.97
C ARG A 287 22.85 19.80 -4.01
N GLY A 288 22.65 20.58 -2.96
CA GLY A 288 21.64 21.61 -2.86
C GLY A 288 20.36 21.18 -2.12
N TYR A 289 20.36 20.03 -1.45
CA TYR A 289 19.24 19.59 -0.64
C TYR A 289 19.32 20.16 0.77
N TYR A 290 18.16 20.45 1.35
CA TYR A 290 18.03 20.84 2.75
C TYR A 290 17.88 19.61 3.63
N HIS A 291 18.33 19.71 4.88
CA HIS A 291 18.19 18.67 5.87
C HIS A 291 17.40 19.16 7.09
N ALA A 292 16.36 18.42 7.46
CA ALA A 292 15.61 18.60 8.70
C ALA A 292 16.39 18.05 9.91
N ASN A 293 16.08 18.57 11.10
CA ASN A 293 16.71 18.16 12.36
C ASN A 293 16.03 16.95 13.03
N PHE A 294 15.20 16.22 12.29
CA PHE A 294 14.63 14.96 12.73
C PHE A 294 14.83 13.88 11.65
N ASN A 295 14.64 12.63 12.05
CA ASN A 295 14.61 11.45 11.19
C ASN A 295 13.17 10.93 11.16
N LEU A 296 12.86 10.07 10.18
CA LEU A 296 11.58 9.39 10.18
C LEU A 296 11.68 7.99 10.79
N HIS A 297 10.65 7.55 11.51
CA HIS A 297 10.56 6.20 12.05
C HIS A 297 9.91 5.24 11.04
N GLY A 298 10.67 4.21 10.64
CA GLY A 298 10.20 3.18 9.71
C GLY A 298 8.98 2.39 10.19
N ASP A 299 8.71 2.32 11.49
CA ASP A 299 7.52 1.63 12.03
C ASP A 299 6.22 2.45 11.89
N GLY A 300 6.31 3.71 11.43
CA GLY A 300 5.20 4.65 11.32
C GLY A 300 5.19 5.69 12.42
N GLU A 301 4.87 6.94 12.06
CA GLU A 301 4.73 8.06 13.00
C GLU A 301 3.96 9.23 12.37
N TYR A 302 3.68 10.25 13.17
CA TYR A 302 3.10 11.51 12.70
C TYR A 302 4.07 12.24 11.76
N LEU A 303 3.55 12.83 10.70
CA LEU A 303 4.30 13.72 9.81
C LEU A 303 3.38 14.81 9.29
N ALA A 304 3.77 16.07 9.41
CA ALA A 304 2.97 17.19 8.94
C ALA A 304 3.78 18.33 8.32
N LEU A 305 3.12 19.04 7.41
CA LEU A 305 3.50 20.33 6.88
C LEU A 305 2.55 21.39 7.45
N VAL A 306 3.13 22.40 8.08
CA VAL A 306 2.41 23.44 8.81
C VAL A 306 2.61 24.79 8.12
N ALA A 307 1.51 25.48 7.85
CA ALA A 307 1.50 26.79 7.20
C ALA A 307 1.93 27.92 8.15
N PRO A 308 2.25 29.14 7.64
CA PRO A 308 2.70 30.25 8.47
C PRO A 308 1.69 30.76 9.52
N ASP A 309 0.41 30.46 9.37
CA ASP A 309 -0.65 30.75 10.33
C ASP A 309 -0.81 29.63 11.39
N LEU A 310 0.11 28.67 11.41
CA LEU A 310 0.14 27.49 12.29
C LEU A 310 -1.02 26.51 12.07
N GLN A 311 -1.71 26.60 10.93
CA GLN A 311 -2.64 25.55 10.51
C GLN A 311 -1.87 24.41 9.82
N VAL A 312 -2.27 23.18 10.11
CA VAL A 312 -1.75 22.00 9.41
C VAL A 312 -2.28 22.01 7.98
N ALA A 313 -1.38 22.10 7.01
CA ALA A 313 -1.71 22.13 5.58
C ALA A 313 -1.83 20.72 4.99
N CYS A 314 -1.02 19.79 5.49
CA CYS A 314 -1.01 18.38 5.12
C CYS A 314 -0.46 17.57 6.30
N GLU A 315 -1.09 16.45 6.63
CA GLU A 315 -0.61 15.55 7.68
C GLU A 315 -0.84 14.08 7.31
N TYR A 316 0.01 13.22 7.87
CA TYR A 316 -0.17 11.78 7.95
C TYR A 316 -0.34 11.46 9.44
N ALA A 317 -1.58 11.45 9.91
CA ALA A 317 -1.93 11.38 11.34
C ALA A 317 -2.76 10.14 11.74
N SER A 318 -3.21 9.33 10.78
CA SER A 318 -4.06 8.16 11.04
C SER A 318 -3.85 7.05 10.01
N TYR A 319 -3.29 5.92 10.43
CA TYR A 319 -3.31 4.70 9.63
C TYR A 319 -4.40 3.74 10.16
N ALA A 320 -5.19 3.16 9.24
CA ALA A 320 -6.23 2.19 9.57
C ALA A 320 -5.63 0.82 9.95
N GLY A 321 -5.02 0.72 11.13
CA GLY A 321 -4.28 -0.47 11.58
C GLY A 321 -4.52 -0.96 13.02
N GLY A 322 -5.24 -0.22 13.86
CA GLY A 322 -5.50 -0.60 15.27
C GLY A 322 -5.54 0.60 16.20
N GLU A 323 -6.08 0.41 17.41
CA GLU A 323 -6.56 1.48 18.31
C GLU A 323 -5.50 2.45 18.88
N ASP A 324 -4.21 2.35 18.53
CA ASP A 324 -3.12 3.17 19.13
C ASP A 324 -2.03 3.65 18.13
N VAL A 325 -2.30 3.74 16.82
CA VAL A 325 -1.28 4.19 15.83
C VAL A 325 -1.63 5.57 15.26
N VAL A 326 -0.88 6.60 15.69
CA VAL A 326 -0.93 7.97 15.16
C VAL A 326 0.18 8.10 14.12
N GLY A 327 -0.16 8.15 12.82
CA GLY A 327 0.87 8.31 11.79
C GLY A 327 0.64 7.62 10.44
N PHE A 328 1.66 7.68 9.59
CA PHE A 328 1.77 6.88 8.36
C PHE A 328 2.03 5.40 8.66
N PRO A 329 1.71 4.45 7.76
CA PRO A 329 1.93 3.03 8.01
C PRO A 329 3.40 2.62 8.03
N PRO A 330 3.74 1.49 8.66
CA PRO A 330 5.07 0.90 8.59
C PRO A 330 5.63 0.91 7.17
N GLN A 331 6.82 1.47 7.05
CA GLN A 331 7.58 1.65 5.84
C GLN A 331 8.57 0.50 5.66
N ARG A 332 9.03 0.33 4.43
CA ARG A 332 10.01 -0.69 4.07
C ARG A 332 11.13 -0.06 3.26
N ALA A 333 12.29 -0.70 3.31
CA ALA A 333 13.47 -0.29 2.57
C ALA A 333 13.12 0.00 1.10
N ASP A 334 13.44 1.23 0.68
CA ASP A 334 13.34 1.75 -0.68
C ASP A 334 11.91 1.73 -1.29
N LEU A 335 10.88 1.69 -0.44
CA LEU A 335 9.47 1.86 -0.80
C LEU A 335 8.97 3.16 -0.19
N SER A 336 8.74 4.18 -1.01
CA SER A 336 8.22 5.47 -0.54
C SER A 336 6.71 5.41 -0.33
N TYR A 337 6.18 6.43 0.34
CA TYR A 337 4.77 6.60 0.62
C TYR A 337 4.35 8.05 0.39
N GLY A 338 3.12 8.27 -0.03
CA GLY A 338 2.59 9.63 -0.20
C GLY A 338 1.32 9.68 -1.02
N LEU A 339 1.04 10.82 -1.65
CA LEU A 339 -0.25 11.11 -2.28
C LEU A 339 -0.21 10.87 -3.79
N TYR A 340 -1.18 10.08 -4.27
CA TYR A 340 -1.57 10.04 -5.68
C TYR A 340 -3.10 10.09 -5.79
N GLY A 341 -3.63 11.06 -6.53
CA GLY A 341 -5.08 11.26 -6.65
C GLY A 341 -5.79 11.51 -5.31
N ASN A 342 -5.15 12.24 -4.38
CA ASN A 342 -5.60 12.43 -2.99
C ASN A 342 -5.82 11.14 -2.21
N GLN A 343 -5.10 10.08 -2.57
CA GLN A 343 -5.07 8.83 -1.84
C GLN A 343 -3.63 8.56 -1.41
N GLU A 344 -3.46 8.12 -0.17
CA GLU A 344 -2.17 7.68 0.34
C GLU A 344 -1.81 6.31 -0.23
N GLN A 345 -0.60 6.18 -0.78
CA GLN A 345 -0.13 5.01 -1.53
C GLN A 345 1.37 4.81 -1.32
N TYR A 346 1.79 3.55 -1.45
CA TYR A 346 3.20 3.16 -1.56
C TYR A 346 3.68 3.28 -3.01
N PHE A 347 4.88 3.82 -3.27
CA PHE A 347 5.43 3.94 -4.61
C PHE A 347 6.71 3.10 -4.80
N ALA A 348 6.70 2.30 -5.87
CA ALA A 348 7.85 1.54 -6.34
C ALA A 348 7.84 1.52 -7.87
N PRO A 349 8.72 2.29 -8.56
CA PRO A 349 9.80 3.08 -7.99
C PRO A 349 9.34 4.38 -7.29
N PRO A 350 10.13 4.91 -6.33
CA PRO A 350 9.91 6.25 -5.76
C PRO A 350 10.20 7.36 -6.79
N THR A 351 9.65 8.56 -6.57
CA THR A 351 9.70 9.69 -7.51
C THR A 351 10.24 11.01 -6.94
N PRO A 352 11.37 11.02 -6.19
CA PRO A 352 11.88 12.24 -5.58
C PRO A 352 12.21 13.33 -6.62
N GLY A 353 11.66 14.51 -6.39
CA GLY A 353 11.75 15.69 -7.25
C GLY A 353 10.75 15.70 -8.41
N GLY A 354 9.73 14.83 -8.41
CA GLY A 354 8.82 14.64 -9.53
C GLY A 354 7.44 14.17 -9.12
N ALA A 355 6.51 14.18 -10.09
CA ALA A 355 5.15 13.74 -9.83
C ALA A 355 5.07 12.22 -9.62
N ASN A 356 4.33 11.82 -8.59
CA ASN A 356 3.99 10.42 -8.33
C ASN A 356 3.20 9.81 -9.50
N ALA A 357 3.43 8.51 -9.72
CA ALA A 357 2.59 7.67 -10.56
C ALA A 357 1.63 6.84 -9.69
N PRO A 358 0.62 6.16 -10.27
CA PRO A 358 -0.20 5.21 -9.51
C PRO A 358 0.68 4.22 -8.73
N GLY A 359 0.45 4.15 -7.42
CA GLY A 359 1.15 3.30 -6.48
C GLY A 359 0.27 2.15 -5.98
N TYR A 360 0.60 1.65 -4.80
CA TYR A 360 -0.08 0.53 -4.16
C TYR A 360 -0.74 0.98 -2.86
N ALA A 361 -1.98 0.56 -2.64
CA ALA A 361 -2.72 0.86 -1.42
C ALA A 361 -2.17 0.19 -0.16
N SER A 362 -1.47 -0.93 -0.32
CA SER A 362 -0.95 -1.74 0.77
C SER A 362 0.21 -2.60 0.28
N ILE A 363 0.92 -3.22 1.22
CA ILE A 363 2.02 -4.14 0.96
C ILE A 363 1.55 -5.59 1.13
N SER A 364 2.10 -6.50 0.32
CA SER A 364 1.84 -7.94 0.46
C SER A 364 2.52 -8.47 1.73
N GLN A 365 1.91 -9.46 2.39
CA GLN A 365 2.52 -10.09 3.56
C GLN A 365 3.70 -10.99 3.15
N GLU A 366 4.69 -11.10 4.04
CA GLU A 366 5.87 -11.94 3.81
C GLU A 366 5.52 -13.43 3.62
N PRO A 367 6.23 -14.14 2.72
CA PRO A 367 6.09 -15.58 2.62
C PRO A 367 6.72 -16.29 3.84
N VAL A 368 6.09 -17.38 4.26
CA VAL A 368 6.55 -18.24 5.35
C VAL A 368 7.30 -19.44 4.78
N PHE A 369 8.50 -19.67 5.30
CA PHE A 369 9.32 -20.84 4.98
C PHE A 369 8.97 -21.98 5.93
N SER A 370 8.82 -23.20 5.42
CA SER A 370 8.56 -24.38 6.26
C SER A 370 9.74 -24.78 7.15
N ARG A 371 10.91 -24.17 6.92
CA ARG A 371 12.12 -24.40 7.70
C ARG A 371 12.91 -23.10 7.85
N GLU A 372 13.34 -22.83 9.07
CA GLU A 372 14.27 -21.74 9.36
C GLU A 372 15.68 -22.02 8.83
N GLY A 373 16.46 -20.95 8.64
CA GLY A 373 17.84 -21.03 8.19
C GLY A 373 18.72 -21.78 9.18
N GLY A 374 19.86 -22.30 8.72
CA GLY A 374 20.79 -23.03 9.58
C GLY A 374 21.44 -24.22 8.89
N THR A 375 21.88 -25.20 9.69
CA THR A 375 22.53 -26.39 9.16
C THR A 375 21.55 -27.50 8.83
N PHE A 376 21.92 -28.35 7.87
CA PHE A 376 21.18 -29.55 7.53
C PHE A 376 22.08 -30.67 7.01
N PHE A 377 21.59 -31.90 7.06
CA PHE A 377 22.25 -33.07 6.47
C PHE A 377 21.43 -33.65 5.32
N GLY A 378 22.10 -34.10 4.26
CA GLY A 378 21.45 -34.69 3.09
C GLY A 378 20.68 -33.65 2.28
N TYR A 379 19.35 -33.81 2.22
CA TYR A 379 18.44 -32.87 1.55
C TYR A 379 17.11 -32.82 2.30
N PHE A 380 16.30 -31.80 2.03
CA PHE A 380 14.92 -31.70 2.50
C PHE A 380 14.07 -31.00 1.43
N LEU A 381 12.75 -31.19 1.50
CA LEU A 381 11.80 -30.43 0.69
C LEU A 381 11.44 -29.15 1.45
N LEU A 382 11.73 -28.00 0.85
CA LEU A 382 11.34 -26.70 1.37
C LEU A 382 9.97 -26.34 0.79
N GLU A 383 9.06 -25.94 1.68
CA GLU A 383 7.74 -25.45 1.32
C GLU A 383 7.67 -23.95 1.62
N LEU A 384 7.04 -23.21 0.73
CA LEU A 384 6.77 -21.78 0.90
C LEU A 384 5.27 -21.62 0.97
N SER A 385 4.80 -20.77 1.87
CA SER A 385 3.39 -20.44 1.99
C SER A 385 3.21 -18.94 2.20
N SER A 386 2.00 -18.43 2.01
CA SER A 386 1.64 -17.06 2.36
C SER A 386 0.41 -17.11 3.25
N PRO A 387 0.28 -16.22 4.25
CA PRO A 387 -0.96 -16.11 5.00
C PRO A 387 -2.15 -15.72 4.12
N ASN A 388 -1.92 -15.09 2.96
CA ASN A 388 -2.94 -14.86 1.95
C ASN A 388 -2.92 -15.93 0.85
N PRO A 389 -3.97 -16.75 0.67
CA PRO A 389 -4.03 -17.75 -0.39
C PRO A 389 -4.05 -17.19 -1.82
N ALA A 390 -4.38 -15.90 -2.00
CA ALA A 390 -4.33 -15.22 -3.29
C ALA A 390 -2.93 -14.73 -3.68
N ALA A 391 -1.94 -14.83 -2.78
CA ALA A 391 -0.58 -14.36 -3.05
C ALA A 391 0.20 -15.35 -3.93
N GLU A 392 0.90 -14.81 -4.92
CA GLU A 392 1.87 -15.57 -5.70
C GLU A 392 3.27 -15.41 -5.09
N ILE A 393 3.97 -16.52 -4.84
CA ILE A 393 5.33 -16.47 -4.27
C ILE A 393 6.35 -16.65 -5.38
N TYR A 394 7.32 -15.75 -5.45
CA TYR A 394 8.46 -15.77 -6.37
C TYR A 394 9.75 -15.97 -5.57
N TRP A 395 10.66 -16.78 -6.10
CA TRP A 395 11.87 -17.16 -5.36
C TRP A 395 13.11 -17.30 -6.24
N THR A 396 14.28 -17.19 -5.61
CA THR A 396 15.59 -17.32 -6.24
C THR A 396 16.56 -18.06 -5.31
N VAL A 397 17.65 -18.58 -5.87
CA VAL A 397 18.75 -19.26 -5.14
C VAL A 397 20.14 -18.76 -5.54
N ASP A 398 20.18 -17.80 -6.46
CA ASP A 398 21.40 -17.16 -6.96
C ASP A 398 21.73 -15.85 -6.22
N GLY A 399 20.93 -15.54 -5.20
CA GLY A 399 21.08 -14.34 -4.39
C GLY A 399 20.51 -13.07 -5.00
N GLN A 400 19.86 -13.15 -6.17
CA GLN A 400 19.15 -12.01 -6.78
C GLN A 400 17.82 -11.78 -6.07
N VAL A 401 17.41 -10.52 -5.95
CA VAL A 401 16.07 -10.16 -5.46
C VAL A 401 15.02 -10.80 -6.37
N PRO A 402 14.10 -11.62 -5.84
CA PRO A 402 13.03 -12.18 -6.65
C PRO A 402 12.20 -11.06 -7.30
N THR A 403 11.80 -11.25 -8.54
CA THR A 403 10.93 -10.35 -9.32
C THR A 403 9.70 -11.12 -9.83
N LEU A 404 8.74 -10.44 -10.48
CA LEU A 404 7.64 -11.12 -11.18
C LEU A 404 8.12 -11.98 -12.38
N SER A 405 9.36 -11.79 -12.83
CA SER A 405 10.01 -12.63 -13.84
C SER A 405 10.82 -13.79 -13.26
N SER A 406 10.95 -13.88 -11.93
CA SER A 406 11.57 -15.02 -11.25
C SER A 406 10.68 -16.26 -11.30
N PRO A 407 11.22 -17.45 -10.99
CA PRO A 407 10.42 -18.66 -10.84
C PRO A 407 9.29 -18.50 -9.80
N LYS A 408 8.07 -18.83 -10.21
CA LYS A 408 6.90 -18.94 -9.32
C LYS A 408 6.97 -20.24 -8.52
N TYR A 409 6.67 -20.16 -7.22
CA TYR A 409 6.52 -21.34 -6.36
C TYR A 409 5.27 -22.13 -6.78
N THR A 410 5.45 -23.42 -7.06
CA THR A 410 4.37 -24.32 -7.52
C THR A 410 4.21 -25.56 -6.64
N GLY A 411 5.07 -25.72 -5.64
CA GLY A 411 5.08 -26.85 -4.72
C GLY A 411 6.45 -27.07 -4.07
N PRO A 412 6.55 -28.00 -3.11
CA PRO A 412 7.78 -28.27 -2.39
C PRO A 412 8.96 -28.58 -3.31
N PHE A 413 10.13 -27.98 -3.05
CA PHE A 413 11.33 -28.19 -3.86
C PHE A 413 12.53 -28.64 -3.02
N PRO A 414 13.45 -29.46 -3.58
CA PRO A 414 14.57 -29.98 -2.83
C PRO A 414 15.67 -28.93 -2.63
N VAL A 415 16.06 -28.73 -1.36
CA VAL A 415 17.28 -28.01 -0.98
C VAL A 415 18.41 -29.02 -0.83
N VAL A 416 19.43 -28.88 -1.69
CA VAL A 416 20.60 -29.77 -1.75
C VAL A 416 21.88 -28.94 -1.70
N GLY A 417 22.81 -29.29 -0.81
CA GLY A 417 24.04 -28.51 -0.63
C GLY A 417 23.79 -27.12 -0.03
N THR A 418 24.87 -26.45 0.34
CA THR A 418 24.79 -25.09 0.87
C THR A 418 24.21 -24.13 -0.15
N ARG A 419 23.18 -23.36 0.24
CA ARG A 419 22.57 -22.33 -0.59
C ARG A 419 21.76 -21.36 0.25
N GLU A 420 21.49 -20.22 -0.33
CA GLU A 420 20.49 -19.28 0.15
C GLU A 420 19.25 -19.38 -0.71
N VAL A 421 18.09 -19.15 -0.10
CA VAL A 421 16.80 -19.07 -0.78
C VAL A 421 16.19 -17.72 -0.42
N LEU A 422 15.90 -16.91 -1.43
CA LEU A 422 15.17 -15.65 -1.26
C LEU A 422 13.77 -15.86 -1.81
N ALA A 423 12.76 -15.38 -1.10
CA ALA A 423 11.38 -15.43 -1.57
C ALA A 423 10.65 -14.12 -1.26
N ARG A 424 9.69 -13.77 -2.11
CA ARG A 424 8.74 -12.68 -1.85
C ARG A 424 7.36 -13.10 -2.32
N ALA A 425 6.33 -12.62 -1.64
CA ALA A 425 4.95 -12.78 -2.06
C ALA A 425 4.48 -11.54 -2.83
N CYS A 426 3.60 -11.75 -3.80
CA CYS A 426 2.99 -10.70 -4.60
C CYS A 426 1.48 -10.95 -4.65
N GLU A 427 0.71 -10.08 -4.02
CA GLU A 427 -0.74 -10.07 -4.08
C GLU A 427 -1.20 -9.08 -5.17
N PRO A 428 -2.24 -9.41 -5.95
CA PRO A 428 -2.82 -8.47 -6.91
C PRO A 428 -3.22 -7.14 -6.22
N GLY A 429 -2.81 -6.01 -6.80
CA GLY A 429 -3.14 -4.67 -6.27
C GLY A 429 -2.34 -4.20 -5.06
N LYS A 430 -1.34 -4.97 -4.61
CA LYS A 430 -0.44 -4.61 -3.50
C LYS A 430 1.01 -4.51 -3.96
N ALA A 431 1.81 -3.74 -3.24
CA ALA A 431 3.25 -3.76 -3.42
C ALA A 431 3.78 -5.16 -3.05
N PRO A 432 4.84 -5.68 -3.70
CA PRO A 432 5.46 -6.95 -3.32
C PRO A 432 5.88 -6.95 -1.85
N SER A 433 5.86 -8.11 -1.18
CA SER A 433 6.32 -8.26 0.21
C SER A 433 7.82 -7.96 0.35
N ALA A 434 8.30 -7.90 1.59
CA ALA A 434 9.75 -7.90 1.83
C ALA A 434 10.33 -9.19 1.27
N VAL A 435 11.60 -9.12 0.88
CA VAL A 435 12.35 -10.29 0.46
C VAL A 435 12.78 -11.03 1.71
N VAL A 436 12.20 -12.19 1.95
CA VAL A 436 12.60 -13.06 3.04
C VAL A 436 13.74 -13.94 2.56
N SER A 437 14.89 -13.86 3.24
CA SER A 437 16.05 -14.72 2.97
C SER A 437 16.17 -15.82 4.02
N ARG A 438 16.51 -17.04 3.57
CA ARG A 438 16.94 -18.15 4.43
C ARG A 438 18.21 -18.78 3.89
N THR A 439 19.21 -18.86 4.76
CA THR A 439 20.51 -19.44 4.47
C THR A 439 20.59 -20.86 5.03
N TYR A 440 20.97 -21.83 4.19
CA TYR A 440 21.13 -23.24 4.57
C TYR A 440 22.54 -23.73 4.30
N ILE A 441 23.22 -24.27 5.32
CA ILE A 441 24.56 -24.88 5.19
C ILE A 441 24.43 -26.42 5.26
N ALA A 442 24.91 -27.10 4.22
CA ALA A 442 24.92 -28.55 4.19
C ALA A 442 26.11 -29.12 4.96
N LEU A 443 25.84 -30.00 5.93
CA LEU A 443 26.84 -30.71 6.71
C LEU A 443 27.25 -32.01 6.04
N ALA A 444 28.52 -32.36 6.21
CA ALA A 444 29.01 -33.71 5.94
C ALA A 444 28.61 -34.67 7.06
N ASN A 445 28.53 -35.97 6.76
CA ASN A 445 28.11 -36.98 7.73
C ASN A 445 29.06 -37.09 8.94
N ASP A 446 30.35 -36.87 8.71
CA ASP A 446 31.42 -37.00 9.71
C ASP A 446 31.44 -35.88 10.75
N VAL A 447 30.75 -34.77 10.51
CA VAL A 447 30.66 -33.66 11.47
C VAL A 447 29.39 -33.66 12.31
N LEU A 448 28.41 -34.53 12.04
CA LEU A 448 27.09 -34.46 12.69
C LEU A 448 27.12 -34.64 14.22
N SER A 449 28.12 -35.35 14.75
CA SER A 449 28.31 -35.51 16.21
C SER A 449 29.16 -34.41 16.84
N PHE A 450 29.63 -33.43 16.06
CA PHE A 450 30.47 -32.35 16.55
C PHE A 450 29.71 -31.47 17.54
N ASN A 451 30.35 -31.19 18.67
CA ASN A 451 29.83 -30.32 19.70
C ASN A 451 30.99 -29.68 20.47
N SER A 452 30.74 -28.49 21.00
CA SER A 452 31.74 -27.60 21.58
C SER A 452 31.22 -27.00 22.89
N ASN A 453 32.11 -26.69 23.82
CA ASN A 453 31.83 -25.86 25.00
C ASN A 453 32.05 -24.36 24.73
N LEU A 454 32.30 -24.01 23.47
CA LEU A 454 32.37 -22.66 22.93
C LEU A 454 31.34 -22.54 21.80
N PRO A 455 30.91 -21.32 21.46
CA PRO A 455 30.10 -21.09 20.26
C PRO A 455 30.74 -21.70 19.01
N ILE A 456 29.91 -22.18 18.12
CA ILE A 456 30.30 -22.74 16.82
C ILE A 456 30.01 -21.69 15.75
N VAL A 457 31.04 -21.33 14.99
CA VAL A 457 30.89 -20.54 13.76
C VAL A 457 31.21 -21.45 12.59
N ILE A 458 30.23 -21.64 11.72
CA ILE A 458 30.34 -22.42 10.50
C ILE A 458 30.42 -21.44 9.34
N VAL A 459 31.42 -21.60 8.50
CA VAL A 459 31.63 -20.77 7.31
C VAL A 459 31.82 -21.67 6.11
N ASP A 460 30.92 -21.56 5.14
CA ASP A 460 31.04 -22.20 3.83
C ASP A 460 31.52 -21.16 2.81
N THR A 461 32.68 -21.42 2.22
CA THR A 461 33.27 -20.55 1.20
C THR A 461 32.76 -20.83 -0.21
N ASN A 462 31.81 -21.75 -0.37
CA ASN A 462 31.32 -22.24 -1.66
C ASN A 462 32.48 -22.71 -2.56
N ARG A 463 33.47 -23.38 -1.94
CA ARG A 463 34.72 -23.84 -2.58
C ARG A 463 35.59 -22.73 -3.16
N GLN A 464 35.35 -21.47 -2.80
CA GLN A 464 36.21 -20.37 -3.21
C GLN A 464 37.43 -20.26 -2.29
N GLY A 465 38.58 -19.97 -2.90
CA GLY A 465 39.81 -19.65 -2.18
C GLY A 465 39.70 -18.26 -1.54
N ILE A 466 40.22 -18.12 -0.31
CA ILE A 466 40.14 -16.88 0.45
C ILE A 466 41.45 -16.11 0.32
N GLY A 467 41.37 -14.91 -0.25
CA GLY A 467 42.50 -14.00 -0.44
C GLY A 467 42.45 -12.77 0.46
N ALA A 468 43.26 -11.77 0.13
CA ALA A 468 43.31 -10.49 0.86
C ALA A 468 42.05 -9.63 0.68
N ASN A 469 41.29 -9.86 -0.40
CA ASN A 469 40.02 -9.20 -0.65
C ASN A 469 38.87 -9.96 0.02
N LEU A 470 37.82 -9.23 0.38
CA LEU A 470 36.62 -9.80 0.98
C LEU A 470 35.94 -10.76 -0.01
N SER A 471 35.86 -12.03 0.38
CA SER A 471 35.16 -13.08 -0.35
C SER A 471 33.80 -13.31 0.31
N ARG A 472 32.75 -13.43 -0.50
CA ARG A 472 31.40 -13.74 0.02
C ARG A 472 31.37 -15.18 0.51
N VAL A 473 30.84 -15.38 1.71
CA VAL A 473 30.68 -16.68 2.35
C VAL A 473 29.28 -16.83 2.89
N THR A 474 28.89 -18.07 3.16
CA THR A 474 27.66 -18.40 3.87
C THR A 474 28.04 -18.77 5.29
N SER A 475 27.32 -18.27 6.30
CA SER A 475 27.69 -18.48 7.70
C SER A 475 26.52 -18.82 8.60
N VAL A 476 26.82 -19.65 9.59
CA VAL A 476 25.93 -19.98 10.69
C VAL A 476 26.69 -19.80 12.00
N VAL A 477 26.07 -19.14 12.99
CA VAL A 477 26.57 -19.03 14.36
C VAL A 477 25.59 -19.75 15.28
N ILE A 478 26.14 -20.58 16.15
CA ILE A 478 25.41 -21.33 17.18
C ILE A 478 26.13 -21.05 18.50
N ASP A 479 25.48 -20.33 19.40
CA ASP A 479 25.94 -20.08 20.76
C ASP A 479 25.74 -21.32 21.63
N THR A 480 26.36 -21.33 22.80
CA THR A 480 26.15 -22.38 23.78
C THR A 480 24.75 -22.27 24.35
N GLY A 481 23.91 -23.29 24.11
CA GLY A 481 22.58 -23.38 24.73
C GLY A 481 22.65 -23.57 26.26
N GLU A 482 21.49 -23.73 26.90
CA GLU A 482 21.33 -23.76 28.38
C GLU A 482 22.22 -24.78 29.11
N GLN A 483 22.68 -25.83 28.43
CA GLN A 483 23.58 -26.85 28.99
C GLN A 483 25.07 -26.52 28.83
N GLY A 484 25.41 -25.31 28.40
CA GLY A 484 26.79 -24.85 28.20
C GLY A 484 27.53 -25.54 27.05
N ARG A 485 26.79 -26.12 26.09
CA ARG A 485 27.36 -26.74 24.90
C ARG A 485 26.57 -26.32 23.66
N ALA A 486 27.30 -26.12 22.56
CA ALA A 486 26.77 -25.93 21.23
C ALA A 486 26.98 -27.22 20.41
N LYS A 487 25.97 -27.69 19.68
CA LYS A 487 26.10 -28.75 18.67
C LYS A 487 25.99 -28.14 17.29
N ILE A 488 26.70 -28.70 16.32
CA ILE A 488 26.66 -28.19 14.93
C ILE A 488 25.26 -28.30 14.28
N THR A 489 24.37 -29.07 14.89
CA THR A 489 22.99 -29.35 14.44
C THR A 489 21.93 -28.61 15.27
N ASP A 490 22.33 -27.82 16.27
CA ASP A 490 21.39 -27.01 17.03
C ASP A 490 20.82 -25.87 16.16
N PRO A 491 19.64 -25.33 16.48
CA PRO A 491 19.11 -24.13 15.84
C PRO A 491 20.13 -22.98 15.94
N PRO A 492 20.32 -22.19 14.87
CA PRO A 492 21.30 -21.13 14.87
C PRO A 492 20.79 -19.86 15.55
N ASP A 493 21.69 -19.14 16.21
CA ASP A 493 21.46 -17.76 16.66
C ASP A 493 21.64 -16.76 15.51
N PHE A 494 22.40 -17.14 14.48
CA PHE A 494 22.51 -16.40 13.23
C PHE A 494 22.69 -17.35 12.05
N ALA A 495 21.97 -17.13 10.95
CA ALA A 495 22.18 -17.81 9.69
C ALA A 495 22.04 -16.83 8.53
N GLY A 496 23.16 -16.51 7.88
CA GLY A 496 23.16 -15.45 6.88
C GLY A 496 24.45 -15.38 6.09
N ARG A 497 24.52 -14.37 5.22
CA ARG A 497 25.71 -14.09 4.42
C ARG A 497 26.81 -13.50 5.30
N GLY A 498 28.06 -13.75 4.92
CA GLY A 498 29.23 -13.15 5.54
C GLY A 498 30.28 -12.76 4.52
N GLY A 499 31.31 -12.10 5.02
CA GLY A 499 32.53 -11.80 4.29
C GLY A 499 33.74 -12.40 5.01
N LEU A 500 34.63 -13.03 4.25
CA LEU A 500 35.88 -13.59 4.78
C LEU A 500 37.07 -13.12 3.95
N LYS A 501 38.14 -12.67 4.62
CA LYS A 501 39.41 -12.27 3.98
C LYS A 501 40.60 -12.64 4.83
N THR A 502 41.75 -12.86 4.22
CA THR A 502 43.01 -12.99 4.98
C THR A 502 43.41 -11.63 5.56
N ARG A 503 43.82 -11.59 6.83
CA ARG A 503 44.30 -10.39 7.53
C ARG A 503 45.79 -10.52 7.87
N GLY A 504 46.53 -9.43 7.72
CA GLY A 504 47.94 -9.31 8.15
C GLY A 504 48.98 -9.76 7.10
N LYS A 505 49.93 -8.88 6.75
CA LYS A 505 51.08 -9.20 5.87
C LYS A 505 52.26 -9.83 6.63
N SER A 506 52.37 -9.60 7.94
CA SER A 506 53.50 -10.04 8.78
C SER A 506 53.53 -11.54 9.07
N THR A 507 52.47 -12.29 8.72
CA THR A 507 52.34 -13.73 8.93
C THR A 507 52.12 -14.51 7.62
N GLY A 508 52.37 -13.90 6.45
CA GLY A 508 52.16 -14.53 5.14
C GLY A 508 52.94 -15.84 4.91
N ASN A 509 53.98 -16.10 5.71
CA ASN A 509 54.77 -17.34 5.70
C ASN A 509 54.37 -18.34 6.81
N GLN A 510 53.29 -18.10 7.54
CA GLN A 510 52.78 -19.05 8.54
C GLN A 510 51.86 -20.08 7.90
N ALA A 511 51.92 -21.32 8.38
CA ALA A 511 51.09 -22.43 7.88
C ALA A 511 49.57 -22.21 8.08
N LYS A 512 49.17 -21.28 8.96
CA LYS A 512 47.77 -20.93 9.22
C LYS A 512 47.54 -19.45 8.94
N HIS A 513 46.62 -19.16 8.04
CA HIS A 513 46.21 -17.80 7.74
C HIS A 513 45.37 -17.23 8.89
N GLN A 514 45.55 -15.94 9.17
CA GLN A 514 44.63 -15.18 10.01
C GLN A 514 43.50 -14.66 9.12
N TYR A 515 42.26 -14.81 9.56
CA TYR A 515 41.10 -14.34 8.81
C TYR A 515 40.42 -13.18 9.54
N GLY A 516 39.96 -12.19 8.77
CA GLY A 516 38.90 -11.28 9.17
C GLY A 516 37.58 -11.85 8.68
N PHE A 517 36.61 -11.96 9.59
CA PHE A 517 35.25 -12.41 9.31
C PHE A 517 34.27 -11.29 9.70
N GLU A 518 33.30 -11.05 8.85
CA GLU A 518 32.17 -10.14 9.08
C GLU A 518 30.88 -10.86 8.71
N VAL A 519 29.84 -10.66 9.50
CA VAL A 519 28.48 -11.06 9.15
C VAL A 519 27.77 -9.88 8.50
N ARG A 520 26.81 -10.16 7.64
CA ARG A 520 25.87 -9.16 7.12
C ARG A 520 24.51 -9.50 7.70
N ASP A 521 24.02 -8.58 8.52
CA ASP A 521 22.61 -8.51 8.84
C ASP A 521 21.90 -7.83 7.67
#